data_AF-A0A371YIH2-F1
#
_entry.id   AF-A0A371YIH2-F1
#
_cell.length_a   1.000
_cell.length_b   1.000
_cell.length_c   1.000
_cell.angle_alpha   90.00
_cell.angle_beta   90.00
_cell.angle_gamma   90.00
#
_symmetry.space_group_name_H-M   'P 1'
#
loop_
_entity.id
_entity.type
_entity.pdbx_description
1 polymer ?
#
loop_
_entity_poly.entity_id
_entity_poly.type
_entity_poly.pdbx_seq_one_letter_code
_entity_poly.pdbx_strand_id
1 'polypeptide(L)'
;NLVDGLLGGLLSLDLVSGLLDGLLGGLLSLDLVTNLVDGLLGGLLSLDLVSGLLDGILGGLLSLDLVSNLVDGLLGGLLSLDLVSGLLDGILGGLLSLDLVTNLVDGLLGGLLSLDLVTGLLDGLLGGLLSLDLVTNLVDGLLGGLLSLDLVSGLLDGVLGGLLSLDLVTNLVDGLLGGLLSLDLVTGLLDGVLGGLLSLDLVTNLVDGLLGGLLSLDLVSGLLDGILGGLLSLDLVTNLVDGLLGGLLSLDLVSGLLDGLLGGLLSLDLVSNLVDGLLGGLLSLDLVSGL
;
A
#
# COMPACT_ATOMS: atom_id res chain seq x y z
N ASN A 1 22.46 36.56 1.69
CA ASN A 1 21.14 37.09 1.28
C ASN A 1 21.22 37.54 -0.15
N LEU A 2 21.24 36.56 -1.05
CA LEU A 2 20.85 36.81 -2.44
C LEU A 2 19.32 36.76 -2.39
N VAL A 3 18.63 37.84 -2.75
CA VAL A 3 17.17 37.88 -2.65
C VAL A 3 16.60 36.94 -3.71
N ASP A 4 17.09 37.03 -4.95
CA ASP A 4 16.72 36.14 -6.05
C ASP A 4 17.99 35.62 -6.75
N GLY A 5 18.01 34.34 -7.14
CA GLY A 5 19.17 33.68 -7.75
C GLY A 5 18.82 32.85 -8.98
N LEU A 6 19.32 33.25 -10.14
CA LEU A 6 19.36 32.41 -11.33
C LEU A 6 20.76 31.83 -11.51
N LEU A 7 20.89 30.52 -11.33
CA LEU A 7 22.12 29.77 -11.56
C LEU A 7 21.92 28.85 -12.75
N GLY A 8 22.76 28.98 -13.77
CA GLY A 8 22.76 28.01 -14.84
C GLY A 8 23.98 28.00 -15.73
N GLY A 9 24.05 26.98 -16.59
CA GLY A 9 25.21 26.67 -17.42
C GLY A 9 26.00 25.48 -16.88
N LEU A 10 27.33 25.52 -17.03
CA LEU A 10 28.25 24.46 -16.61
C LEU A 10 29.02 24.92 -15.38
N LEU A 11 28.59 24.51 -14.18
CA LEU A 11 29.13 25.04 -12.91
C LEU A 11 29.34 23.93 -11.87
N SER A 12 30.30 24.17 -10.98
CA SER A 12 30.53 23.40 -9.77
C SER A 12 30.62 24.38 -8.61
N LEU A 13 29.79 24.24 -7.59
CA LEU A 13 29.78 25.12 -6.41
C LEU A 13 29.60 24.31 -5.13
N ASP A 14 30.31 24.69 -4.07
CA ASP A 14 30.21 23.98 -2.79
C ASP A 14 28.91 24.33 -2.04
N LEU A 15 28.40 25.57 -2.17
CA LEU A 15 27.25 26.04 -1.37
C LEU A 15 26.36 27.05 -2.11
N VAL A 16 25.07 26.80 -2.04
CA VAL A 16 24.00 27.76 -2.35
C VAL A 16 23.10 27.89 -1.12
N SER A 17 22.90 29.10 -0.59
CA SER A 17 22.05 29.28 0.60
C SER A 17 21.36 30.63 0.74
N GLY A 18 20.22 30.62 1.43
CA GLY A 18 19.52 31.82 1.89
C GLY A 18 18.93 32.64 0.75
N LEU A 19 18.25 31.94 -0.16
CA LEU A 19 17.57 32.48 -1.34
C LEU A 19 16.06 32.59 -1.05
N LEU A 20 15.45 33.69 -1.47
CA LEU A 20 13.99 33.81 -1.44
C LEU A 20 13.39 33.11 -2.65
N ASP A 21 13.92 33.38 -3.86
CA ASP A 21 13.56 32.67 -5.09
C ASP A 21 14.83 32.17 -5.80
N GLY A 22 14.88 30.89 -6.13
CA GLY A 22 16.02 30.23 -6.75
C GLY A 22 15.64 29.38 -7.95
N LEU A 23 16.13 29.75 -9.13
CA LEU A 23 16.10 28.89 -10.32
C LEU A 23 17.51 28.34 -10.59
N LEU A 24 17.67 27.04 -10.39
CA LEU A 24 18.91 26.33 -10.71
C LEU A 24 18.68 25.41 -11.90
N GLY A 25 19.46 25.60 -12.97
CA GLY A 25 19.45 24.61 -14.03
C GLY A 25 20.53 24.68 -15.08
N GLY A 26 20.76 23.56 -15.77
CA GLY A 26 21.92 23.38 -16.64
C GLY A 26 22.63 22.08 -16.32
N LEU A 27 23.96 22.06 -16.42
CA LEU A 27 24.80 20.94 -15.99
C LEU A 27 25.60 21.39 -14.75
N LEU A 28 25.05 21.11 -13.56
CA LEU A 28 25.59 21.60 -12.29
C LEU A 28 25.99 20.45 -11.36
N SER A 29 27.04 20.67 -10.59
CA SER A 29 27.41 19.86 -9.42
C SER A 29 27.41 20.76 -8.19
N LEU A 30 26.62 20.41 -7.18
CA LEU A 30 26.46 21.21 -5.96
C LEU A 30 26.59 20.33 -4.71
N ASP A 31 27.46 20.67 -3.77
CA ASP A 31 27.53 19.89 -2.53
C ASP A 31 26.33 20.21 -1.62
N LEU A 32 25.96 21.49 -1.50
CA LEU A 32 24.93 21.91 -0.55
C LEU A 32 23.99 23.01 -1.07
N VAL A 33 22.68 22.76 -1.00
CA VAL A 33 21.62 23.75 -1.21
C VAL A 33 20.76 23.85 0.06
N THR A 34 20.69 25.04 0.68
CA THR A 34 19.95 25.20 1.95
C THR A 34 19.15 26.48 2.07
N ASN A 35 18.05 26.43 2.83
CA ASN A 35 17.24 27.58 3.20
C ASN A 35 16.75 28.35 1.97
N LEU A 36 16.01 27.64 1.12
CA LEU A 36 15.40 28.18 -0.08
C LEU A 36 13.90 28.31 0.18
N VAL A 37 13.34 29.50 -0.01
CA VAL A 37 11.89 29.69 0.19
C VAL A 37 11.16 29.11 -1.01
N ASP A 38 11.39 29.65 -2.21
CA ASP A 38 10.83 29.13 -3.45
C ASP A 38 11.97 28.63 -4.36
N GLY A 39 11.92 27.37 -4.79
CA GLY A 39 13.00 26.73 -5.52
C GLY A 39 12.54 25.91 -6.71
N LEU A 40 13.08 26.22 -7.89
CA LEU A 40 12.97 25.36 -9.07
C LEU A 40 14.36 24.83 -9.45
N LEU A 41 14.56 23.52 -9.27
CA LEU A 41 15.77 22.81 -9.64
C LEU A 41 15.47 21.96 -10.88
N GLY A 42 16.22 22.15 -11.96
CA GLY A 42 16.20 21.17 -13.02
C GLY A 42 17.26 21.26 -14.11
N GLY A 43 17.35 20.23 -14.94
CA GLY A 43 18.46 20.05 -15.89
C GLY A 43 19.18 18.74 -15.61
N LEU A 44 20.50 18.71 -15.79
CA LEU A 44 21.36 17.59 -15.43
C LEU A 44 22.16 17.97 -14.17
N LEU A 45 21.65 17.62 -12.99
CA LEU A 45 22.25 18.05 -11.73
C LEU A 45 22.70 16.86 -10.88
N SER A 46 23.82 17.05 -10.19
CA SER A 46 24.27 16.19 -9.09
C SER A 46 24.30 17.04 -7.82
N LEU A 47 23.55 16.65 -6.79
CA LEU A 47 23.52 17.35 -5.51
C LEU A 47 23.75 16.38 -4.34
N ASP A 48 24.64 16.70 -3.40
CA ASP A 48 24.78 15.84 -2.22
C ASP A 48 23.64 16.12 -1.22
N LEU A 49 23.33 17.40 -0.93
CA LEU A 49 22.31 17.76 0.05
C LEU A 49 21.42 18.94 -0.38
N VAL A 50 20.11 18.74 -0.29
CA VAL A 50 19.08 19.77 -0.31
C VAL A 50 18.35 19.78 1.04
N SER A 51 18.31 20.94 1.72
CA SER A 51 17.64 21.05 3.02
C SER A 51 16.92 22.37 3.27
N GLY A 52 15.76 22.31 3.91
CA GLY A 52 15.01 23.50 4.33
C GLY A 52 14.45 24.27 3.14
N LEU A 53 13.68 23.56 2.32
CA LEU A 53 12.99 24.10 1.17
C LEU A 53 11.51 24.27 1.53
N LEU A 54 10.98 25.50 1.41
CA LEU A 54 9.59 25.77 1.75
C LEU A 54 8.66 25.33 0.62
N ASP A 55 8.88 25.82 -0.60
CA ASP A 55 8.19 25.41 -1.82
C ASP A 55 9.21 25.02 -2.89
N GLY A 56 9.16 23.77 -3.34
CA GLY A 56 10.21 23.14 -4.12
C GLY A 56 9.70 22.32 -5.29
N ILE A 57 10.18 22.63 -6.50
CA ILE A 57 10.01 21.78 -7.68
C ILE A 57 11.38 21.26 -8.11
N LEU A 58 11.53 19.93 -8.07
CA LEU A 58 12.70 19.22 -8.58
C LEU A 58 12.32 18.47 -9.86
N GLY A 59 12.98 18.79 -10.96
CA GLY A 59 12.66 18.30 -12.30
C GLY A 59 13.90 17.97 -13.14
N GLY A 60 13.82 17.05 -14.09
CA GLY A 60 14.91 16.81 -15.06
C GLY A 60 15.65 15.50 -14.83
N LEU A 61 16.97 15.47 -15.07
CA LEU A 61 17.83 14.32 -14.81
C LEU A 61 18.70 14.63 -13.58
N LEU A 62 18.26 14.22 -12.40
CA LEU A 62 18.92 14.57 -11.15
C LEU A 62 19.40 13.33 -10.39
N SER A 63 20.55 13.47 -9.74
CA SER A 63 21.05 12.55 -8.71
C SER A 63 21.16 13.34 -7.41
N LEU A 64 20.47 12.90 -6.36
CA LEU A 64 20.52 13.54 -5.05
C LEU A 64 20.79 12.52 -3.94
N ASP A 65 21.76 12.76 -3.07
CA ASP A 65 21.98 11.83 -1.94
C ASP A 65 20.93 12.09 -0.84
N LEU A 66 20.67 13.36 -0.47
CA LEU A 66 19.72 13.69 0.60
C LEU A 66 18.84 14.89 0.27
N VAL A 67 17.52 14.71 0.43
CA VAL A 67 16.52 15.77 0.51
C VAL A 67 15.86 15.75 1.88
N SER A 68 15.89 16.89 2.59
CA SER A 68 15.35 16.98 3.94
C SER A 68 14.56 18.26 4.22
N ASN A 69 13.53 18.16 5.05
CA ASN A 69 12.72 19.29 5.51
C ASN A 69 12.14 20.09 4.33
N LEU A 70 11.34 19.40 3.52
CA LEU A 70 10.59 20.00 2.42
C LEU A 70 9.16 20.21 2.90
N VAL A 71 8.66 21.45 2.86
CA VAL A 71 7.28 21.71 3.25
C VAL A 71 6.36 21.36 2.10
N ASP A 72 6.45 22.05 0.96
CA ASP A 72 5.67 21.76 -0.23
C ASP A 72 6.60 21.32 -1.37
N GLY A 73 6.46 20.09 -1.84
CA GLY A 73 7.41 19.45 -2.75
C GLY A 73 6.77 18.80 -3.98
N LEU A 74 7.24 19.14 -5.17
CA LEU A 74 6.97 18.39 -6.40
C LEU A 74 8.27 17.81 -6.96
N LEU A 75 8.40 16.49 -6.92
CA LEU A 75 9.52 15.74 -7.48
C LEU A 75 9.06 15.07 -8.79
N GLY A 76 9.74 15.39 -9.89
CA GLY A 76 9.38 14.98 -11.24
C GLY A 76 10.59 14.69 -12.13
N GLY A 77 10.41 13.90 -13.19
CA GLY A 77 11.46 13.67 -14.19
C GLY A 77 12.13 12.31 -14.07
N LEU A 78 13.44 12.24 -14.34
CA LEU A 78 14.28 11.06 -14.16
C LEU A 78 15.21 11.31 -12.97
N LEU A 79 14.80 10.87 -11.78
CA LEU A 79 15.53 11.15 -10.55
C LEU A 79 16.03 9.87 -9.88
N SER A 80 17.23 9.96 -9.29
CA SER A 80 17.76 8.99 -8.33
C SER A 80 17.95 9.71 -7.01
N LEU A 81 17.32 9.22 -5.94
CA LEU A 81 17.47 9.78 -4.59
C LEU A 81 17.79 8.70 -3.56
N ASP A 82 18.81 8.88 -2.74
CA ASP A 82 19.10 7.89 -1.69
C ASP A 82 18.15 8.09 -0.49
N LEU A 83 17.93 9.34 -0.04
CA LEU A 83 17.06 9.62 1.10
C LEU A 83 16.19 10.87 0.92
N VAL A 84 14.90 10.71 1.18
CA VAL A 84 13.93 11.78 1.39
C VAL A 84 13.39 11.72 2.81
N SER A 85 13.48 12.83 3.56
CA SER A 85 13.03 12.87 4.96
C SER A 85 12.32 14.17 5.33
N GLY A 86 11.22 14.06 6.06
CA GLY A 86 10.49 15.21 6.61
C GLY A 86 9.85 16.02 5.50
N LEU A 87 9.05 15.36 4.68
CA LEU A 87 8.23 15.97 3.64
C LEU A 87 6.83 16.19 4.22
N LEU A 88 6.38 17.44 4.26
CA LEU A 88 5.05 17.77 4.78
C LEU A 88 4.00 17.45 3.69
N ASP A 89 4.01 18.18 2.59
CA ASP A 89 3.12 17.96 1.44
C ASP A 89 3.97 17.62 0.20
N GLY A 90 3.80 16.41 -0.34
CA GLY A 90 4.68 15.87 -1.38
C GLY A 90 3.94 15.24 -2.54
N ILE A 91 4.30 15.62 -3.76
CA ILE A 91 3.94 14.91 -4.99
C ILE A 91 5.20 14.34 -5.63
N LEU A 92 5.28 13.01 -5.73
CA LEU A 92 6.36 12.29 -6.40
C LEU A 92 5.83 11.69 -7.69
N GLY A 93 6.43 12.04 -8.82
CA GLY A 93 6.01 11.69 -10.16
C GLY A 93 7.17 11.43 -11.12
N GLY A 94 6.93 10.72 -12.22
CA GLY A 94 7.93 10.53 -13.28
C GLY A 94 8.57 9.14 -13.25
N LEU A 95 9.87 9.06 -13.57
CA LEU A 95 10.69 7.85 -13.50
C LEU A 95 11.68 8.02 -12.34
N LEU A 96 11.33 7.53 -11.16
CA LEU A 96 12.12 7.74 -9.95
C LEU A 96 12.64 6.42 -9.37
N SER A 97 13.86 6.46 -8.85
CA SER A 97 14.42 5.43 -7.97
C SER A 97 14.71 6.09 -6.63
N LEU A 98 14.11 5.58 -5.55
CA LEU A 98 14.35 6.08 -4.20
C LEU A 98 14.70 4.93 -3.24
N ASP A 99 15.79 5.04 -2.50
CA ASP A 99 16.12 3.99 -1.53
C ASP A 99 15.28 4.14 -0.26
N LEU A 100 15.13 5.37 0.27
CA LEU A 100 14.42 5.59 1.52
C LEU A 100 13.56 6.86 1.52
N VAL A 101 12.29 6.71 1.89
CA VAL A 101 11.36 7.80 2.19
C VAL A 101 10.88 7.70 3.63
N THR A 102 11.09 8.75 4.42
CA THR A 102 10.71 8.78 5.85
C THR A 102 9.92 10.04 6.22
N ASN A 103 8.93 9.88 7.10
CA ASN A 103 8.15 10.98 7.68
C ASN A 103 7.51 11.85 6.58
N LEU A 104 6.61 11.24 5.82
CA LEU A 104 5.76 11.92 4.85
C LEU A 104 4.40 12.17 5.50
N VAL A 105 3.98 13.43 5.59
CA VAL A 105 2.67 13.75 6.15
C VAL A 105 1.61 13.50 5.09
N ASP A 106 1.57 14.30 4.03
CA ASP A 106 0.61 14.15 2.93
C ASP A 106 1.36 13.83 1.62
N GLY A 107 1.18 12.61 1.11
CA GLY A 107 1.93 12.07 -0.01
C GLY A 107 1.09 11.63 -1.20
N LEU A 108 1.39 12.12 -2.39
CA LEU A 108 0.93 11.56 -3.66
C LEU A 108 2.10 10.95 -4.43
N LEU A 109 2.13 9.63 -4.55
CA LEU A 109 3.13 8.89 -5.31
C LEU A 109 2.52 8.37 -6.60
N GLY A 110 3.13 8.73 -7.74
CA GLY A 110 2.64 8.47 -9.09
C GLY A 110 3.76 8.19 -10.10
N GLY A 111 3.44 7.58 -11.23
CA GLY A 111 4.38 7.39 -12.34
C GLY A 111 5.00 6.00 -12.38
N LEU A 112 6.27 5.91 -12.75
CA LEU A 112 7.07 4.68 -12.76
C LEU A 112 8.12 4.80 -11.65
N LEU A 113 7.82 4.23 -10.48
CA LEU A 113 8.68 4.37 -9.29
C LEU A 113 9.20 3.01 -8.82
N SER A 114 10.44 3.00 -8.36
CA SER A 114 11.03 1.94 -7.56
C SER A 114 11.40 2.52 -6.20
N LEU A 115 10.86 1.96 -5.11
CA LEU A 115 11.17 2.40 -3.75
C LEU A 115 11.55 1.20 -2.87
N ASP A 116 12.69 1.25 -2.20
CA ASP A 116 13.07 0.15 -1.31
C ASP A 116 12.32 0.24 0.03
N LEU A 117 12.25 1.44 0.64
CA LEU A 117 11.59 1.61 1.93
C LEU A 117 10.79 2.92 2.05
N VAL A 118 9.52 2.79 2.45
CA VAL A 118 8.66 3.88 2.90
C VAL A 118 8.27 3.66 4.36
N THR A 119 8.51 4.67 5.20
CA THR A 119 8.15 4.59 6.62
C THR A 119 7.59 5.88 7.19
N GLY A 120 6.53 5.76 7.98
CA GLY A 120 5.88 6.89 8.64
C GLY A 120 5.18 7.80 7.63
N LEU A 121 4.24 7.21 6.90
CA LEU A 121 3.34 7.94 6.01
C LEU A 121 2.03 8.18 6.76
N LEU A 122 1.66 9.44 6.96
CA LEU A 122 0.39 9.77 7.61
C LEU A 122 -0.74 9.53 6.60
N ASP A 123 -0.83 10.36 5.56
CA ASP A 123 -1.88 10.30 4.55
C ASP A 123 -1.25 10.10 3.16
N GLY A 124 -1.59 8.99 2.50
CA GLY A 124 -0.93 8.55 1.28
C GLY A 124 -1.86 8.13 0.16
N LEU A 125 -1.65 8.66 -1.04
CA LEU A 125 -2.20 8.11 -2.29
C LEU A 125 -1.06 7.56 -3.15
N LEU A 126 -1.03 6.25 -3.33
CA LEU A 126 -0.06 5.55 -4.18
C LEU A 126 -0.75 5.08 -5.45
N GLY A 127 -0.20 5.46 -6.61
CA GLY A 127 -0.75 5.23 -7.93
C GLY A 127 0.31 5.01 -9.00
N GLY A 128 -0.05 4.40 -10.13
CA GLY A 128 0.85 4.27 -11.29
C GLY A 128 1.41 2.86 -11.46
N LEU A 129 2.66 2.76 -11.92
CA LEU A 129 3.43 1.52 -12.04
C LEU A 129 4.54 1.54 -10.99
N LEU A 130 4.30 0.94 -9.83
CA LEU A 130 5.21 1.02 -8.69
C LEU A 130 5.72 -0.36 -8.28
N SER A 131 6.99 -0.41 -7.88
CA SER A 131 7.60 -1.52 -7.15
C SER A 131 8.05 -0.99 -5.79
N LEU A 132 7.55 -1.57 -4.69
CA LEU A 132 7.94 -1.20 -3.34
C LEU A 132 8.34 -2.43 -2.54
N ASP A 133 9.53 -2.46 -1.95
CA ASP A 133 9.94 -3.62 -1.15
C ASP A 133 9.28 -3.57 0.25
N LEU A 134 9.28 -2.40 0.90
CA LEU A 134 8.75 -2.28 2.26
C LEU A 134 7.98 -0.99 2.50
N VAL A 135 6.74 -1.13 2.99
CA VAL A 135 5.90 -0.03 3.51
C VAL A 135 5.56 -0.30 4.97
N THR A 136 5.89 0.65 5.85
CA THR A 136 5.64 0.53 7.29
C THR A 136 4.99 1.78 7.89
N ASN A 137 4.08 1.57 8.82
CA ASN A 137 3.40 2.64 9.58
C ASN A 137 2.69 3.62 8.64
N LEU A 138 1.68 3.12 7.93
CA LEU A 138 0.77 3.93 7.12
C LEU A 138 -0.48 4.18 7.96
N VAL A 139 -0.82 5.44 8.20
CA VAL A 139 -2.06 5.78 8.92
C VAL A 139 -3.23 5.65 7.95
N ASP A 140 -3.34 6.54 6.97
CA ASP A 140 -4.42 6.55 5.99
C ASP A 140 -3.86 6.36 4.58
N GLY A 141 -4.22 5.26 3.92
CA GLY A 141 -3.66 4.85 2.63
C GLY A 141 -4.69 4.53 1.56
N LEU A 142 -4.54 5.11 0.37
CA LEU A 142 -5.19 4.64 -0.85
C LEU A 142 -4.14 4.14 -1.84
N LEU A 143 -4.14 2.83 -2.09
CA LEU A 143 -3.23 2.16 -3.02
C LEU A 143 -4.00 1.76 -4.28
N GLY A 144 -3.53 2.20 -5.44
CA GLY A 144 -4.15 2.03 -6.75
C GLY A 144 -3.14 1.82 -7.88
N GLY A 145 -3.58 1.28 -9.02
CA GLY A 145 -2.74 1.17 -10.22
C GLY A 145 -2.20 -0.23 -10.46
N LEU A 146 -0.97 -0.33 -10.97
CA LEU A 146 -0.23 -1.57 -11.18
C LEU A 146 0.93 -1.61 -10.19
N LEU A 147 0.72 -2.25 -9.03
CA LEU A 147 1.71 -2.24 -7.95
C LEU A 147 2.20 -3.65 -7.63
N SER A 148 3.49 -3.74 -7.31
CA SER A 148 4.12 -4.90 -6.67
C SER A 148 4.65 -4.46 -5.31
N LEU A 149 4.21 -5.11 -4.22
CA LEU A 149 4.69 -4.82 -2.87
C LEU A 149 5.12 -6.11 -2.16
N ASP A 150 6.34 -6.16 -1.63
CA ASP A 150 6.78 -7.36 -0.90
C ASP A 150 6.21 -7.37 0.52
N LEU A 151 6.26 -6.24 1.24
CA LEU A 151 5.75 -6.16 2.62
C LEU A 151 5.03 -4.85 2.93
N VAL A 152 3.81 -4.97 3.45
CA VAL A 152 3.04 -3.90 4.08
C VAL A 152 2.81 -4.25 5.55
N SER A 153 3.19 -3.34 6.46
CA SER A 153 3.03 -3.55 7.90
C SER A 153 2.54 -2.31 8.64
N GLY A 154 1.55 -2.50 9.52
CA GLY A 154 1.03 -1.43 10.37
C GLY A 154 0.26 -0.40 9.56
N LEU A 155 -0.80 -0.86 8.90
CA LEU A 155 -1.74 -0.02 8.18
C LEU A 155 -2.96 0.20 9.07
N LEU A 156 -3.24 1.44 9.44
CA LEU A 156 -4.42 1.76 10.25
C LEU A 156 -5.66 1.69 9.35
N ASP A 157 -5.81 2.62 8.41
CA ASP A 157 -6.95 2.69 7.50
C ASP A 157 -6.46 2.62 6.05
N GLY A 158 -6.93 1.62 5.31
CA GLY A 158 -6.42 1.34 3.97
C GLY A 158 -7.48 0.96 2.95
N VAL A 159 -7.37 1.56 1.76
CA VAL A 159 -8.10 1.12 0.57
C VAL A 159 -7.10 0.63 -0.47
N LEU A 160 -7.17 -0.65 -0.82
CA LEU A 160 -6.33 -1.28 -1.83
C LEU A 160 -7.18 -1.61 -3.07
N GLY A 161 -6.77 -1.12 -4.23
CA GLY A 161 -7.47 -1.23 -5.49
C GLY A 161 -6.54 -1.38 -6.70
N GLY A 162 -7.06 -1.84 -7.84
CA GLY A 162 -6.30 -1.91 -9.09
C GLY A 162 -5.81 -3.30 -9.44
N LEU A 163 -4.61 -3.41 -10.01
CA LEU A 163 -3.90 -4.66 -10.31
C LEU A 163 -2.69 -4.76 -9.37
N LEU A 164 -2.85 -5.46 -8.25
CA LEU A 164 -1.82 -5.51 -7.21
C LEU A 164 -1.33 -6.94 -6.98
N SER A 165 -0.03 -7.07 -6.74
CA SER A 165 0.60 -8.26 -6.17
C SER A 165 1.21 -7.88 -4.82
N LEU A 166 0.80 -8.55 -3.75
CA LEU A 166 1.35 -8.33 -2.41
C LEU A 166 1.79 -9.65 -1.79
N ASP A 167 3.05 -9.76 -1.36
CA ASP A 167 3.52 -11.00 -0.74
C ASP A 167 3.06 -11.08 0.73
N LEU A 168 3.19 -10.00 1.50
CA LEU A 168 2.84 -10.00 2.92
C LEU A 168 2.15 -8.70 3.37
N VAL A 169 0.98 -8.86 3.99
CA VAL A 169 0.26 -7.80 4.70
C VAL A 169 0.08 -8.18 6.17
N THR A 170 0.55 -7.32 7.06
CA THR A 170 0.46 -7.54 8.52
C THR A 170 -0.11 -6.35 9.27
N ASN A 171 -0.97 -6.63 10.26
CA ASN A 171 -1.56 -5.62 11.15
C ASN A 171 -2.31 -4.54 10.36
N LEU A 172 -3.41 -4.95 9.73
CA LEU A 172 -4.36 -4.05 9.10
C LEU A 172 -5.52 -3.84 10.06
N VAL A 173 -5.78 -2.60 10.47
CA VAL A 173 -6.90 -2.30 11.37
C VAL A 173 -8.18 -2.24 10.54
N ASP A 174 -8.34 -1.26 9.66
CA ASP A 174 -9.51 -1.09 8.81
C ASP A 174 -9.11 -1.17 7.33
N GLY A 175 -9.59 -2.19 6.62
CA GLY A 175 -9.17 -2.50 5.26
C GLY A 175 -10.32 -2.64 4.26
N LEU A 176 -10.26 -1.93 3.13
CA LEU A 176 -11.08 -2.20 1.94
C LEU A 176 -10.19 -2.71 0.82
N LEU A 177 -10.29 -3.99 0.48
CA LEU A 177 -9.54 -4.61 -0.61
C LEU A 177 -10.46 -4.85 -1.82
N GLY A 178 -10.04 -4.38 -2.99
CA GLY A 178 -10.81 -4.36 -4.23
C GLY A 178 -9.94 -4.53 -5.47
N GLY A 179 -10.55 -4.91 -6.60
CA GLY A 179 -9.86 -4.96 -7.90
C GLY A 179 -9.40 -6.36 -8.31
N LEU A 180 -8.25 -6.45 -8.98
CA LEU A 180 -7.59 -7.70 -9.35
C LEU A 180 -6.34 -7.85 -8.48
N LEU A 181 -6.45 -8.63 -7.40
CA LEU A 181 -5.40 -8.74 -6.40
C LEU A 181 -4.90 -10.19 -6.28
N SER A 182 -3.60 -10.33 -6.09
CA SER A 182 -2.95 -11.56 -5.62
C SER A 182 -2.27 -11.26 -4.29
N LEU A 183 -2.62 -11.98 -3.23
CA LEU A 183 -2.00 -11.84 -1.92
C LEU A 183 -1.54 -13.21 -1.39
N ASP A 184 -0.26 -13.35 -1.05
CA ASP A 184 0.24 -14.63 -0.52
C ASP A 184 -0.14 -14.77 0.97
N LEU A 185 0.06 -13.72 1.78
CA LEU A 185 -0.23 -13.78 3.22
C LEU A 185 -0.84 -12.50 3.78
N VAL A 186 -1.97 -12.65 4.45
CA VAL A 186 -2.62 -11.62 5.28
C VAL A 186 -2.71 -12.10 6.73
N THR A 187 -2.15 -11.32 7.65
CA THR A 187 -2.21 -11.64 9.09
C THR A 187 -2.66 -10.45 9.93
N GLY A 188 -3.60 -10.68 10.86
CA GLY A 188 -4.03 -9.67 11.81
C GLY A 188 -4.80 -8.56 11.14
N LEU A 189 -5.98 -8.92 10.62
CA LEU A 189 -6.95 -7.98 10.07
C LEU A 189 -8.06 -7.81 11.10
N LEU A 190 -8.25 -6.60 11.62
CA LEU A 190 -9.32 -6.33 12.58
C LEU A 190 -10.64 -6.24 11.83
N ASP A 191 -10.84 -5.21 11.00
CA ASP A 191 -12.06 -4.98 10.24
C ASP A 191 -11.73 -4.93 8.74
N GLY A 192 -12.31 -5.85 7.96
CA GLY A 192 -11.97 -6.00 6.56
C GLY A 192 -13.16 -6.18 5.63
N VAL A 193 -13.17 -5.45 4.52
CA VAL A 193 -14.06 -5.69 3.40
C VAL A 193 -13.24 -6.12 2.18
N LEU A 194 -13.39 -7.36 1.76
CA LEU A 194 -12.71 -7.94 0.60
C LEU A 194 -13.70 -8.12 -0.54
N GLY A 195 -13.39 -7.55 -1.70
CA GLY A 195 -14.21 -7.53 -2.90
C GLY A 195 -13.40 -7.62 -4.19
N GLY A 196 -14.03 -8.02 -5.31
CA GLY A 196 -13.39 -8.00 -6.63
C GLY A 196 -13.01 -9.39 -7.15
N LEU A 197 -11.88 -9.49 -7.86
CA LEU A 197 -11.27 -10.73 -8.32
C LEU A 197 -9.98 -10.94 -7.52
N LEU A 198 -10.06 -11.72 -6.45
CA LEU A 198 -8.94 -11.91 -5.53
C LEU A 198 -8.49 -13.38 -5.50
N SER A 199 -7.18 -13.58 -5.43
CA SER A 199 -6.54 -14.83 -5.05
C SER A 199 -5.78 -14.59 -3.75
N LEU A 200 -6.10 -15.32 -2.69
CA LEU A 200 -5.40 -15.25 -1.42
C LEU A 200 -4.94 -16.64 -0.97
N ASP A 201 -3.65 -16.83 -0.72
CA ASP A 201 -3.16 -18.14 -0.28
C ASP A 201 -3.44 -18.36 1.21
N LEU A 202 -3.16 -17.36 2.05
CA LEU A 202 -3.36 -17.50 3.50
C LEU A 202 -3.89 -16.23 4.16
N VAL A 203 -5.02 -16.38 4.86
CA VAL A 203 -5.59 -15.36 5.75
C VAL A 203 -5.65 -15.89 7.18
N THR A 204 -5.04 -15.18 8.12
CA THR A 204 -5.05 -15.55 9.55
C THR A 204 -5.46 -14.40 10.45
N ASN A 205 -6.23 -14.72 11.49
CA ASN A 205 -6.70 -13.79 12.51
C ASN A 205 -7.48 -12.62 11.90
N LEU A 206 -8.63 -12.95 11.32
CA LEU A 206 -9.61 -11.98 10.86
C LEU A 206 -10.67 -11.83 11.94
N VAL A 207 -10.81 -10.62 12.50
CA VAL A 207 -11.81 -10.40 13.55
C VAL A 207 -13.18 -10.21 12.94
N ASP A 208 -13.38 -9.15 12.16
CA ASP A 208 -14.64 -8.82 11.48
C ASP A 208 -14.42 -8.73 9.97
N GLY A 209 -15.03 -9.63 9.20
CA GLY A 209 -14.80 -9.75 7.76
C GLY A 209 -16.07 -9.72 6.91
N LEU A 210 -16.11 -8.89 5.87
CA LEU A 210 -17.07 -9.01 4.77
C LEU A 210 -16.33 -9.45 3.50
N LEU A 211 -16.55 -10.67 3.06
CA LEU A 211 -15.96 -11.24 1.84
C LEU A 211 -17.02 -11.31 0.73
N GLY A 212 -16.68 -10.77 -0.43
CA GLY A 212 -17.55 -10.62 -1.59
C GLY A 212 -16.81 -10.74 -2.93
N GLY A 213 -17.53 -11.01 -4.01
CA GLY A 213 -16.96 -11.00 -5.37
C GLY A 213 -16.61 -12.38 -5.91
N LEU A 214 -15.55 -12.47 -6.71
CA LEU A 214 -14.96 -13.70 -7.22
C LEU A 214 -13.65 -13.96 -6.48
N LEU A 215 -13.70 -14.83 -5.47
CA LEU A 215 -12.59 -15.06 -4.56
C LEU A 215 -12.14 -16.52 -4.61
N SER A 216 -10.82 -16.72 -4.62
CA SER A 216 -10.18 -18.01 -4.35
C SER A 216 -9.34 -17.85 -3.10
N LEU A 217 -9.61 -18.65 -2.06
CA LEU A 217 -8.82 -18.65 -0.83
C LEU A 217 -8.35 -20.08 -0.48
N ASP A 218 -7.06 -20.30 -0.34
CA ASP A 218 -6.56 -21.64 -0.01
C ASP A 218 -6.76 -21.93 1.49
N LEU A 219 -6.41 -20.99 2.38
CA LEU A 219 -6.56 -21.17 3.82
C LEU A 219 -7.06 -19.91 4.53
N VAL A 220 -8.13 -20.08 5.30
CA VAL A 220 -8.63 -19.11 6.29
C VAL A 220 -8.59 -19.73 7.68
N SER A 221 -7.94 -19.04 8.61
CA SER A 221 -7.81 -19.50 10.01
C SER A 221 -8.08 -18.38 11.01
N GLY A 222 -8.93 -18.68 12.01
CA GLY A 222 -9.23 -17.74 13.09
C GLY A 222 -10.07 -16.58 12.59
N LEU A 223 -11.23 -16.90 12.02
CA LEU A 223 -12.25 -15.93 11.67
C LEU A 223 -13.24 -15.84 12.83
N LEU A 224 -13.31 -14.67 13.48
CA LEU A 224 -14.25 -14.45 14.58
C LEU A 224 -15.66 -14.24 14.01
N ASP A 225 -15.90 -13.11 13.35
CA ASP A 225 -17.18 -12.74 12.78
C ASP A 225 -17.05 -12.50 11.28
N GLY A 226 -17.81 -13.22 10.47
CA GLY A 226 -17.68 -13.18 9.01
C GLY A 226 -18.99 -13.16 8.25
N ILE A 227 -19.10 -12.32 7.23
CA ILE A 227 -20.12 -12.41 6.19
C ILE A 227 -19.43 -12.80 4.88
N LEU A 228 -19.74 -13.99 4.36
CA LEU A 228 -19.20 -14.50 3.10
C LEU A 228 -20.32 -14.51 2.05
N GLY A 229 -20.08 -13.86 0.92
CA GLY A 229 -21.01 -13.74 -0.20
C GLY A 229 -20.31 -13.77 -1.56
N GLY A 230 -21.04 -14.04 -2.64
CA GLY A 230 -20.50 -13.98 -4.01
C GLY A 230 -20.21 -15.35 -4.61
N LEU A 231 -19.17 -15.43 -5.45
CA LEU A 231 -18.64 -16.67 -6.02
C LEU A 231 -17.30 -16.97 -5.33
N LEU A 232 -17.34 -17.81 -4.30
CA LEU A 232 -16.16 -18.12 -3.49
C LEU A 232 -15.77 -19.60 -3.65
N SER A 233 -14.48 -19.84 -3.79
CA SER A 233 -13.85 -21.14 -3.60
C SER A 233 -12.94 -21.03 -2.38
N LEU A 234 -13.19 -21.82 -1.34
CA LEU A 234 -12.25 -21.94 -0.22
C LEU A 234 -11.88 -23.39 0.03
N ASP A 235 -10.58 -23.66 0.09
CA ASP A 235 -10.09 -25.04 0.28
C ASP A 235 -10.16 -25.43 1.76
N LEU A 236 -9.70 -24.56 2.67
CA LEU A 236 -9.70 -24.83 4.10
C LEU A 236 -10.14 -23.61 4.93
N VAL A 237 -11.17 -23.81 5.75
CA VAL A 237 -11.61 -22.87 6.78
C VAL A 237 -11.50 -23.52 8.17
N THR A 238 -10.79 -22.86 9.08
CA THR A 238 -10.62 -23.35 10.45
C THR A 238 -10.93 -22.28 11.49
N ASN A 239 -11.59 -22.68 12.58
CA ASN A 239 -11.95 -21.81 13.70
C ASN A 239 -12.80 -20.61 13.24
N LEU A 240 -13.99 -20.89 12.72
CA LEU A 240 -15.00 -19.88 12.44
C LEU A 240 -15.94 -19.79 13.64
N VAL A 241 -15.96 -18.64 14.33
CA VAL A 241 -16.82 -18.47 15.49
C VAL A 241 -18.25 -18.20 15.03
N ASP A 242 -18.49 -17.06 14.40
CA ASP A 242 -19.82 -16.64 13.93
C ASP A 242 -19.77 -16.28 12.43
N GLY A 243 -20.62 -16.93 11.62
CA GLY A 243 -20.59 -16.76 10.16
C GLY A 243 -21.95 -16.65 9.49
N LEU A 244 -22.12 -15.66 8.61
CA LEU A 244 -23.19 -15.63 7.61
C LEU A 244 -22.63 -16.02 6.24
N LEU A 245 -23.02 -17.18 5.72
CA LEU A 245 -22.57 -17.67 4.43
C LEU A 245 -23.71 -17.62 3.41
N GLY A 246 -23.44 -17.00 2.26
CA GLY A 246 -24.40 -16.80 1.16
C GLY A 246 -23.74 -16.83 -0.21
N GLY A 247 -24.54 -16.96 -1.28
CA GLY A 247 -24.05 -16.91 -2.66
C GLY A 247 -23.81 -18.28 -3.29
N LEU A 248 -22.80 -18.37 -4.17
CA LEU A 248 -22.32 -19.61 -4.78
C LEU A 248 -20.98 -19.96 -4.15
N LEU A 249 -21.00 -20.90 -3.21
CA LEU A 249 -19.85 -21.24 -2.37
C LEU A 249 -19.43 -22.69 -2.62
N SER A 250 -18.14 -22.89 -2.85
CA SER A 250 -17.49 -24.20 -2.79
C SER A 250 -16.53 -24.20 -1.61
N LEU A 251 -16.74 -25.12 -0.67
CA LEU A 251 -15.91 -25.29 0.52
C LEU A 251 -15.49 -26.76 0.60
N ASP A 252 -14.18 -27.02 0.54
CA ASP A 252 -13.66 -28.40 0.64
C ASP A 252 -13.65 -28.85 2.11
N LEU A 253 -13.01 -28.10 3.00
CA LEU A 253 -12.94 -28.44 4.42
C LEU A 253 -13.29 -27.27 5.33
N VAL A 254 -14.27 -27.50 6.21
CA VAL A 254 -14.62 -26.60 7.31
C VAL A 254 -14.43 -27.33 8.64
N SER A 255 -13.69 -26.73 9.57
CA SER A 255 -13.53 -27.26 10.93
C SER A 255 -13.68 -26.19 12.01
N GLY A 256 -14.39 -26.53 13.09
CA GLY A 256 -14.56 -25.65 14.24
C GLY A 256 -15.48 -24.48 13.94
N LEU A 257 -16.68 -24.78 13.44
CA LEU A 257 -17.75 -23.81 13.23
C LEU A 257 -18.64 -23.76 14.47
N LEU A 258 -18.66 -22.65 15.20
CA LEU A 258 -19.45 -22.53 16.43
C LEU A 258 -20.91 -22.13 16.17
N ASP A 259 -21.15 -21.01 15.49
CA ASP A 259 -22.49 -20.54 15.10
C ASP A 259 -22.47 -20.03 13.65
N GLY A 260 -23.57 -20.23 12.92
CA GLY A 260 -23.67 -19.68 11.58
C GLY A 260 -25.01 -19.86 10.88
N LEU A 261 -25.30 -18.91 9.98
CA LEU A 261 -26.44 -18.95 9.07
C LEU A 261 -25.92 -19.25 7.66
N LEU A 262 -26.32 -20.38 7.09
CA LEU A 262 -25.94 -20.80 5.75
C LEU A 262 -27.12 -20.65 4.78
N GLY A 263 -26.88 -19.99 3.65
CA GLY A 263 -27.83 -19.68 2.59
C GLY A 263 -27.22 -19.78 1.20
N GLY A 264 -28.04 -19.86 0.15
CA GLY A 264 -27.57 -19.81 -1.24
C GLY A 264 -27.41 -21.18 -1.91
N LEU A 265 -26.45 -21.29 -2.84
CA LEU A 265 -26.05 -22.54 -3.50
C LEU A 265 -24.68 -22.95 -2.95
N LEU A 266 -24.69 -23.96 -2.09
CA LEU A 266 -23.56 -24.36 -1.27
C LEU A 266 -23.11 -25.77 -1.66
N SER A 267 -21.82 -25.94 -1.90
CA SER A 267 -21.15 -27.24 -2.00
C SER A 267 -20.17 -27.37 -0.85
N LEU A 268 -20.41 -28.33 0.04
CA LEU A 268 -19.58 -28.62 1.21
C LEU A 268 -19.10 -30.07 1.11
N ASP A 269 -17.79 -30.31 1.04
CA ASP A 269 -17.26 -31.68 1.01
C ASP A 269 -17.18 -32.26 2.44
N LEU A 270 -16.43 -31.62 3.35
CA LEU A 270 -16.31 -32.04 4.74
C LEU A 270 -16.55 -30.91 5.75
N VAL A 271 -17.49 -31.15 6.67
CA VAL A 271 -17.72 -30.30 7.85
C VAL A 271 -17.46 -31.08 9.14
N SER A 272 -16.70 -30.47 10.06
CA SER A 272 -16.39 -31.06 11.37
C SER A 272 -16.52 -30.06 12.52
N ASN A 273 -16.95 -30.56 13.69
CA ASN A 273 -17.15 -29.77 14.91
C ASN A 273 -18.10 -28.57 14.71
N LEU A 274 -19.28 -28.84 14.14
CA LEU A 274 -20.38 -27.87 14.05
C LEU A 274 -21.18 -27.89 15.36
N VAL A 275 -21.28 -26.76 16.06
CA VAL A 275 -22.00 -26.67 17.35
C VAL A 275 -23.45 -26.21 17.16
N ASP A 276 -23.67 -25.07 16.50
CA ASP A 276 -25.00 -24.55 16.21
C ASP A 276 -25.05 -23.89 14.83
N GLY A 277 -26.23 -23.85 14.22
CA GLY A 277 -26.39 -23.20 12.93
C GLY A 277 -27.71 -23.45 12.23
N LEU A 278 -28.13 -22.48 11.41
CA LEU A 278 -29.36 -22.54 10.63
C LEU A 278 -29.04 -22.69 9.15
N LEU A 279 -29.66 -23.69 8.51
CA LEU A 279 -29.45 -24.00 7.08
C LEU A 279 -30.65 -23.55 6.24
N GLY A 280 -30.38 -22.87 5.13
CA GLY A 280 -31.32 -22.51 4.08
C GLY A 280 -30.66 -22.54 2.69
N GLY A 281 -31.45 -22.59 1.62
CA GLY A 281 -30.95 -22.65 0.24
C GLY A 281 -30.80 -24.07 -0.33
N LEU A 282 -30.07 -24.21 -1.44
CA LEU A 282 -29.69 -25.49 -2.04
C LEU A 282 -28.32 -25.90 -1.50
N LEU A 283 -28.31 -27.00 -0.73
CA LEU A 283 -27.12 -27.54 -0.07
C LEU A 283 -26.75 -28.90 -0.71
N SER A 284 -25.51 -29.02 -1.15
CA SER A 284 -24.85 -30.31 -1.41
C SER A 284 -23.83 -30.53 -0.32
N LEU A 285 -23.96 -31.63 0.43
CA LEU A 285 -23.12 -31.95 1.58
C LEU A 285 -22.72 -33.42 1.51
N ASP A 286 -21.41 -33.69 1.45
CA ASP A 286 -20.92 -35.07 1.28
C ASP A 286 -20.67 -35.76 2.64
N LEU A 287 -19.99 -35.09 3.59
CA LEU A 287 -19.73 -35.67 4.91
C LEU A 287 -19.81 -34.66 6.08
N VAL A 288 -20.49 -35.07 7.15
CA VAL A 288 -20.47 -34.40 8.46
C VAL A 288 -19.91 -35.35 9.50
N SER A 289 -18.94 -34.91 10.29
CA SER A 289 -18.38 -35.71 11.38
C SER A 289 -18.27 -34.93 12.69
N GLY A 290 -18.63 -35.56 13.82
CA GLY A 290 -18.43 -34.99 15.16
C GLY A 290 -19.54 -34.05 15.68
N LEU A 291 -20.82 -34.40 15.48
CA LEU A 291 -21.94 -33.82 16.24
C LEU A 291 -21.81 -34.09 17.75
#